data_AF-A0A150LKV5-F1
#
_entry.id   AF-A0A150LKV5-F1
#
_cell.length_a   1.000
_cell.length_b   1.000
_cell.length_c   1.000
_cell.angle_alpha   90.00
_cell.angle_beta   90.00
_cell.angle_gamma   90.00
#
_symmetry.space_group_name_H-M   'P 1'
#
loop_
_entity.id
_entity.type
_entity.pdbx_description
1 polymer ?
#
loop_
_entity_poly.entity_id
_entity_poly.type
_entity_poly.pdbx_seq_one_letter_code
_entity_poly.pdbx_strand_id
1 'polypeptide(L)'
;MREEIKHFLEMEQTETSNMRNGYYQRNLDTQYGRIEGLLVPRDRNGEFQTQLFPPYQRHTGWLEEAVIKMYQSGMSTREIGKFIERILGNTYSPATISRMTDVVKEDIEKWHTRPLQKRYSVLYLDGLYVKLRRDTVEKEVIYVVLGVNEEGYREILDFFVGGKESAYG
;
A
#
# COMPACT_ATOMS: atom_id res chain seq x y z
N MET A 1 -1.10 2.13 -25.73
CA MET A 1 -1.82 3.43 -25.72
C MET A 1 -2.43 3.84 -27.06
N ARG A 2 -1.67 3.96 -28.17
CA ARG A 2 -2.27 4.36 -29.47
C ARG A 2 -3.28 3.35 -30.02
N GLU A 3 -2.98 2.06 -29.87
CA GLU A 3 -3.91 0.99 -30.23
C GLU A 3 -5.10 0.92 -29.25
N GLU A 4 -4.88 1.16 -27.96
CA GLU A 4 -5.98 1.20 -26.96
C GLU A 4 -7.05 2.24 -27.29
N ILE A 5 -6.65 3.48 -27.62
CA ILE A 5 -7.63 4.51 -28.00
C ILE A 5 -8.27 4.23 -29.37
N LYS A 6 -7.60 3.47 -30.26
CA LYS A 6 -8.19 3.02 -31.51
C LYS A 6 -9.34 2.05 -31.23
N HIS A 7 -9.04 1.02 -30.45
CA HIS A 7 -9.98 0.00 -30.06
C HIS A 7 -11.17 0.57 -29.25
N PHE A 8 -10.89 1.49 -28.32
CA PHE A 8 -11.93 2.20 -27.56
C PHE A 8 -12.93 2.91 -28.48
N LEU A 9 -12.44 3.70 -29.44
CA LEU A 9 -13.30 4.44 -30.37
C LEU A 9 -14.02 3.53 -31.37
N GLU A 10 -13.43 2.41 -31.79
CA GLU A 10 -14.09 1.42 -32.66
C GLU A 10 -15.26 0.74 -31.97
N MET A 11 -15.14 0.46 -30.66
CA MET A 11 -16.25 -0.08 -29.86
C MET A 11 -17.36 0.95 -29.59
N GLU A 12 -17.01 2.23 -29.44
CA GLU A 12 -17.95 3.31 -29.08
C GLU A 12 -18.70 3.90 -30.30
N GLN A 13 -18.14 3.74 -31.50
CA GLN A 13 -18.62 4.33 -32.76
C GLN A 13 -20.04 3.94 -33.18
N THR A 14 -20.67 2.95 -32.54
CA THR A 14 -22.06 2.59 -32.86
C THR A 14 -23.09 3.56 -32.27
N GLU A 15 -22.76 4.35 -31.24
CA GLU A 15 -23.75 5.23 -30.57
C GLU A 15 -23.30 6.68 -30.29
N THR A 16 -22.01 7.04 -30.37
CA THR A 16 -21.55 8.41 -30.04
C THR A 16 -20.63 9.06 -31.10
N SER A 17 -20.69 10.39 -31.20
CA SER A 17 -19.81 11.23 -32.05
C SER A 17 -18.42 11.47 -31.43
N ASN A 18 -17.89 10.49 -30.68
CA ASN A 18 -16.60 10.67 -30.01
C ASN A 18 -15.43 10.55 -31.01
N MET A 19 -14.39 11.35 -30.81
CA MET A 19 -13.22 11.40 -31.72
C MET A 19 -11.94 11.66 -30.91
N ARG A 20 -10.79 11.31 -31.49
CA ARG A 20 -9.48 11.65 -30.90
C ARG A 20 -9.30 13.17 -30.81
N ASN A 21 -8.79 13.64 -29.68
CA ASN A 21 -8.55 15.07 -29.41
C ASN A 21 -7.09 15.33 -28.98
N GLY A 22 -6.14 14.70 -29.68
CA GLY A 22 -4.72 14.88 -29.43
C GLY A 22 -4.21 14.13 -28.19
N TYR A 23 -3.20 14.71 -27.53
CA TYR A 23 -2.50 14.12 -26.40
C TYR A 23 -2.34 15.16 -25.29
N TYR A 24 -2.31 14.70 -24.04
CA TYR A 24 -1.77 15.49 -22.94
C TYR A 24 -0.42 14.93 -22.52
N GLN A 25 0.43 15.79 -21.98
CA GLN A 25 1.76 15.43 -21.52
C GLN A 25 1.74 15.21 -20.00
N ARG A 26 2.38 14.13 -19.54
CA ARG A 26 2.60 13.89 -18.11
C ARG A 26 3.96 13.22 -17.89
N ASN A 27 4.44 13.27 -16.65
CA ASN A 27 5.60 12.47 -16.23
C ASN A 27 5.11 11.22 -15.49
N LEU A 28 5.80 10.09 -15.68
CA LEU A 28 5.49 8.83 -15.00
C LEU A 28 6.77 8.23 -14.41
N ASP A 29 6.79 8.04 -13.10
CA ASP A 29 7.90 7.39 -12.42
C ASP A 29 7.73 5.87 -12.48
N THR A 30 8.75 5.18 -12.98
CA THR A 30 8.76 3.72 -13.08
C THR A 30 9.96 3.13 -12.34
N GLN A 31 9.96 1.81 -12.15
CA GLN A 31 11.09 1.09 -11.55
C GLN A 31 12.41 1.24 -12.34
N TYR A 32 12.31 1.61 -13.62
CA TYR A 32 13.46 1.83 -14.50
C TYR A 32 13.82 3.31 -14.63
N GLY A 33 13.17 4.19 -13.85
CA GLY A 33 13.38 5.63 -13.87
C GLY A 33 12.17 6.41 -14.35
N ARG A 34 12.35 7.73 -14.42
CA ARG A 34 11.31 8.68 -14.78
C ARG A 34 11.15 8.76 -16.30
N ILE A 35 9.93 8.52 -16.77
CA ILE A 35 9.52 8.81 -18.14
C ILE A 35 9.03 10.26 -18.18
N GLU A 36 9.86 11.15 -18.70
CA GLU A 36 9.52 12.55 -18.89
C GLU A 36 8.72 12.74 -20.18
N GLY A 37 7.70 13.60 -20.11
CA GLY A 37 6.94 14.00 -21.29
C GLY A 37 6.15 12.90 -21.97
N LEU A 38 5.67 11.92 -21.21
CA LEU A 38 4.79 10.86 -21.70
C LEU A 38 3.53 11.47 -22.33
N LEU A 39 3.34 11.21 -23.62
CA LEU A 39 2.17 11.62 -24.37
C LEU A 39 1.06 10.59 -24.22
N VAL A 40 -0.02 10.96 -23.52
CA VAL A 40 -1.18 10.11 -23.31
C VAL A 40 -2.32 10.59 -24.22
N PRO A 41 -2.86 9.71 -25.08
CA PRO A 41 -3.92 10.10 -26.00
C PRO A 41 -5.20 10.41 -25.23
N ARG A 42 -6.00 11.32 -25.76
CA ARG A 42 -7.33 11.66 -25.22
C ARG A 42 -8.36 11.72 -26.34
N ASP A 43 -9.60 11.41 -26.00
CA ASP A 43 -10.78 11.59 -26.81
C ASP A 43 -11.41 12.97 -26.55
N ARG A 44 -12.48 13.29 -27.27
CA ARG A 44 -13.14 14.58 -27.20
C ARG A 44 -14.04 14.70 -25.97
N ASN A 45 -14.67 13.60 -25.59
CA ASN A 45 -15.57 13.53 -24.44
C ASN A 45 -14.80 13.35 -23.11
N GLY A 46 -13.54 12.90 -23.16
CA GLY A 46 -12.72 12.65 -21.98
C GLY A 46 -13.02 11.29 -21.32
N GLU A 47 -13.62 10.36 -22.07
CA GLU A 47 -14.07 9.05 -21.61
C GLU A 47 -12.96 7.99 -21.72
N PHE A 48 -11.96 8.21 -22.57
CA PHE A 48 -10.86 7.27 -22.76
C PHE A 48 -9.95 7.20 -21.53
N GLN A 49 -9.75 5.99 -21.02
CA GLN A 49 -8.75 5.67 -20.00
C GLN A 49 -7.86 4.53 -20.49
N THR A 50 -6.54 4.70 -20.37
CA THR A 50 -5.60 3.62 -20.69
C THR A 50 -5.63 2.53 -19.62
N GLN A 51 -5.47 1.27 -20.03
CA GLN A 51 -5.38 0.15 -19.11
C GLN A 51 -4.01 0.01 -18.46
N LEU A 52 -2.99 0.71 -18.98
CA LEU A 52 -1.61 0.61 -18.48
C LEU A 52 -1.42 1.29 -17.12
N PHE A 53 -2.23 2.32 -16.82
CA PHE A 53 -2.20 3.03 -15.56
C PHE A 53 -3.50 3.81 -15.31
N PRO A 54 -3.98 3.85 -14.06
CA PRO A 54 -5.03 4.76 -13.64
C PRO A 54 -4.79 6.25 -13.97
N PRO A 55 -5.88 7.03 -14.14
CA PRO A 55 -5.82 8.49 -14.16
C PRO A 55 -5.09 9.04 -12.93
N TYR A 56 -4.31 10.10 -13.13
CA TYR A 56 -3.53 10.79 -12.08
C TYR A 56 -2.45 9.97 -11.36
N GLN A 57 -2.26 8.68 -11.68
CA GLN A 57 -1.18 7.89 -11.13
C GLN A 57 0.18 8.44 -11.58
N ARG A 58 1.05 8.74 -10.61
CA ARG A 58 2.38 9.35 -10.83
C ARG A 58 3.53 8.35 -10.78
N HIS A 59 3.37 7.24 -10.06
CA HIS A 59 4.35 6.16 -9.97
C HIS A 59 3.68 4.82 -10.23
N THR A 60 4.42 3.85 -10.79
CA THR A 60 3.96 2.46 -10.87
C THR A 60 4.01 1.79 -9.48
N GLY A 61 3.14 0.80 -9.24
CA GLY A 61 2.87 0.23 -7.89
C GLY A 61 4.04 -0.44 -7.15
N TRP A 62 5.19 -0.59 -7.80
CA TRP A 62 6.41 -1.15 -7.20
C TRP A 62 6.96 -0.27 -6.07
N LEU A 63 6.70 1.05 -6.11
CA LEU A 63 7.22 1.98 -5.13
C LEU A 63 6.60 1.72 -3.76
N GLU A 64 5.30 1.46 -3.73
CA GLU A 64 4.54 1.10 -2.55
C GLU A 64 5.04 -0.22 -1.95
N GLU A 65 5.24 -1.26 -2.77
CA GLU A 65 5.82 -2.53 -2.31
C GLU A 65 7.23 -2.35 -1.72
N ALA A 66 8.07 -1.53 -2.36
CA ALA A 66 9.42 -1.25 -1.87
C ALA A 66 9.37 -0.49 -0.54
N VAL A 67 8.49 0.51 -0.41
CA VAL A 67 8.25 1.25 0.84
C VAL A 67 7.82 0.31 1.96
N ILE A 68 6.88 -0.61 1.69
CA ILE A 68 6.41 -1.58 2.68
C ILE A 68 7.55 -2.50 3.13
N LYS A 69 8.34 -3.05 2.20
CA LYS A 69 9.49 -3.92 2.54
C LYS A 69 10.56 -3.20 3.36
N MET A 70 10.86 -1.94 3.02
CA MET A 70 11.81 -1.12 3.80
C MET A 70 11.27 -0.82 5.20
N TYR A 71 9.98 -0.54 5.33
CA TYR A 71 9.32 -0.33 6.62
C TYR A 71 9.33 -1.60 7.48
N GLN A 72 9.01 -2.77 6.88
CA GLN A 72 9.10 -4.09 7.54
C GLN A 72 10.53 -4.41 8.02
N SER A 73 11.53 -3.88 7.32
CA SER A 73 12.94 -4.02 7.68
C SER A 73 13.40 -3.07 8.80
N GLY A 74 12.47 -2.26 9.36
CA GLY A 74 12.72 -1.34 10.47
C GLY A 74 13.28 0.02 10.09
N MET A 75 13.30 0.37 8.80
CA MET A 75 13.69 1.72 8.36
C MET A 75 12.64 2.76 8.76
N SER A 76 13.07 3.90 9.28
CA SER A 76 12.17 5.02 9.56
C SER A 76 11.64 5.65 8.26
N THR A 77 10.46 6.26 8.32
CA THR A 77 9.85 6.95 7.16
C THR A 77 10.76 8.01 6.54
N ARG A 78 11.65 8.63 7.35
CA ARG A 78 12.65 9.59 6.87
C ARG A 78 13.80 8.92 6.11
N GLU A 79 14.26 7.76 6.56
CA GLU A 79 15.31 6.99 5.88
C GLU A 79 14.79 6.45 4.54
N ILE A 80 13.55 5.95 4.54
CA ILE A 80 12.86 5.50 3.32
C ILE A 80 12.75 6.64 2.31
N GLY A 81 12.29 7.83 2.74
CA GLY A 81 12.19 9.00 1.87
C GLY A 81 13.53 9.38 1.23
N LYS A 82 14.61 9.41 2.02
CA LYS A 82 15.98 9.69 1.52
C LYS A 82 16.48 8.63 0.54
N PHE A 83 16.17 7.36 0.79
CA PHE A 83 16.58 6.26 -0.08
C PHE A 83 15.89 6.36 -1.44
N ILE A 84 14.58 6.59 -1.45
CA ILE A 84 13.79 6.74 -2.68
C ILE A 84 14.23 7.97 -3.46
N GLU A 85 14.50 9.08 -2.78
CA GLU A 85 15.01 10.30 -3.42
C GLU A 85 16.36 10.05 -4.13
N ARG A 86 17.25 9.25 -3.54
CA ARG A 86 18.53 8.90 -4.19
C ARG A 86 18.36 8.04 -5.44
N ILE A 87 17.35 7.17 -5.47
CA ILE A 87 17.14 6.24 -6.60
C ILE A 87 16.32 6.90 -7.71
N LEU A 88 15.27 7.63 -7.36
CA LEU A 88 14.31 8.18 -8.32
C LEU A 88 14.48 9.67 -8.59
N GLY A 89 15.34 10.37 -7.84
CA GLY A 89 15.54 11.82 -7.97
C GLY A 89 14.36 12.68 -7.51
N ASN A 90 13.26 12.06 -7.07
CA ASN A 90 12.06 12.74 -6.61
C ASN A 90 11.98 12.72 -5.08
N THR A 91 11.78 13.89 -4.47
CA THR A 91 11.61 14.00 -3.01
C THR A 91 10.21 13.54 -2.62
N TYR A 92 10.14 12.46 -1.84
CA TYR A 92 8.88 11.99 -1.24
C TYR A 92 8.79 12.47 0.20
N SER A 93 7.69 13.16 0.51
CA SER A 93 7.45 13.62 1.88
C SER A 93 7.24 12.42 2.82
N PRO A 94 7.63 12.52 4.11
CA PRO A 94 7.30 11.51 5.10
C PRO A 94 5.80 11.20 5.19
N ALA A 95 4.93 12.18 4.91
CA ALA A 95 3.49 12.00 4.83
C ALA A 95 3.07 11.13 3.63
N THR A 96 3.75 11.24 2.49
CA THR A 96 3.52 10.34 1.34
C THR A 96 3.95 8.91 1.67
N ILE A 97 5.11 8.74 2.31
CA ILE A 97 5.57 7.42 2.76
C ILE A 97 4.58 6.81 3.78
N SER A 98 4.11 7.62 4.74
CA SER A 98 3.10 7.18 5.72
C SER A 98 1.82 6.71 5.03
N ARG A 99 1.33 7.43 4.01
CA ARG A 99 0.16 7.01 3.23
C ARG A 99 0.38 5.72 2.47
N MET A 100 1.57 5.53 1.89
CA MET A 100 1.91 4.27 1.23
C MET A 100 1.94 3.09 2.22
N THR A 101 2.37 3.33 3.46
CA THR A 101 2.30 2.31 4.53
C THR A 101 0.90 2.13 5.11
N ASP A 102 -0.07 3.02 4.86
CA ASP A 102 -1.44 2.85 5.36
C ASP A 102 -2.14 1.64 4.74
N VAL A 103 -1.72 1.18 3.55
CA VAL A 103 -2.20 -0.10 2.98
C VAL A 103 -1.92 -1.27 3.93
N VAL A 104 -0.81 -1.24 4.65
CA VAL A 104 -0.48 -2.25 5.67
C VAL A 104 -1.49 -2.22 6.82
N LYS A 105 -2.10 -1.06 7.13
CA LYS A 105 -3.16 -0.99 8.15
C LYS A 105 -4.40 -1.75 7.72
N GLU A 106 -4.82 -1.61 6.46
CA GLU A 106 -5.96 -2.39 5.94
C GLU A 106 -5.68 -3.90 6.00
N ASP A 107 -4.44 -4.31 5.72
CA ASP A 107 -4.04 -5.71 5.84
C ASP A 107 -3.98 -6.19 7.29
N ILE A 108 -3.58 -5.33 8.23
CA ILE A 108 -3.65 -5.60 9.68
C ILE A 108 -5.11 -5.80 10.12
N GLU A 109 -6.04 -4.93 9.71
CA GLU A 109 -7.47 -5.08 10.03
C GLU A 109 -8.07 -6.37 9.45
N LYS A 110 -7.72 -6.71 8.20
CA LYS A 110 -8.10 -8.00 7.60
C LYS A 110 -7.51 -9.18 8.37
N TRP A 111 -6.30 -9.04 8.91
CA TRP A 111 -5.62 -10.07 9.68
C TRP A 111 -6.26 -10.27 11.06
N HIS A 112 -6.66 -9.20 11.76
CA HIS A 112 -7.44 -9.27 13.01
C HIS A 112 -8.81 -9.94 12.80
N THR A 113 -9.44 -9.72 11.65
CA THR A 113 -10.80 -10.23 11.36
C THR A 113 -10.83 -11.56 10.59
N ARG A 114 -9.66 -12.12 10.26
CA ARG A 114 -9.59 -13.36 9.48
C ARG A 114 -10.16 -14.55 10.27
N PRO A 115 -10.78 -15.53 9.61
CA PRO A 115 -11.22 -16.74 10.28
C PRO A 115 -10.01 -17.54 10.79
N LEU A 116 -10.02 -17.88 12.09
CA LEU A 116 -9.06 -18.80 12.70
C LEU A 116 -9.56 -20.24 12.63
N GLN A 117 -8.65 -21.20 12.85
CA GLN A 117 -9.06 -22.60 12.97
C GLN A 117 -9.94 -22.83 14.20
N LYS A 118 -10.82 -23.83 14.11
CA LYS A 118 -11.78 -24.13 15.19
C LYS A 118 -11.09 -24.61 16.47
N ARG A 119 -9.92 -25.24 16.36
CA ARG A 119 -9.18 -25.82 17.48
C ARG A 119 -7.69 -25.56 17.34
N TYR A 120 -7.06 -25.30 18.49
CA TYR A 120 -5.62 -25.22 18.66
C TYR A 120 -5.25 -26.12 19.83
N SER A 121 -4.17 -26.88 19.67
CA SER A 121 -3.64 -27.77 20.72
C SER A 121 -3.11 -26.98 21.91
N VAL A 122 -2.45 -25.84 21.62
CA VAL A 122 -1.83 -24.97 22.63
C VAL A 122 -1.98 -23.52 22.20
N LEU A 123 -2.22 -22.63 23.18
CA LEU A 123 -2.14 -21.19 23.01
C LEU A 123 -1.06 -20.63 23.94
N TYR A 124 -0.22 -19.76 23.40
CA TYR A 124 0.75 -18.96 24.13
C TYR A 124 0.31 -17.50 24.11
N LEU A 125 0.40 -16.86 25.27
CA LEU A 125 0.15 -15.44 25.46
C LEU A 125 1.43 -14.83 26.02
N ASP A 126 1.99 -13.87 25.31
CA ASP A 126 3.19 -13.16 25.74
C ASP A 126 2.98 -11.64 25.65
N GLY A 127 3.71 -10.89 26.47
CA GLY A 127 3.63 -9.43 26.56
C GLY A 127 4.99 -8.79 26.32
N LEU A 128 5.12 -8.00 25.26
CA LEU A 128 6.32 -7.24 24.94
C LEU A 128 6.13 -5.77 25.28
N TYR A 129 6.96 -5.23 26.18
CA TYR A 129 6.97 -3.79 26.47
C TYR A 129 7.76 -3.02 25.43
N VAL A 130 7.09 -2.09 24.75
CA VAL A 130 7.68 -1.16 23.78
C VAL A 130 7.45 0.28 24.22
N LYS A 131 8.38 1.18 23.89
CA LYS A 131 8.20 2.61 24.12
C LYS A 131 7.37 3.19 22.96
N LEU A 132 6.15 3.60 23.24
CA LEU A 132 5.27 4.26 22.27
C LEU A 132 5.16 5.75 22.59
N ARG A 133 4.95 6.55 21.55
CA ARG A 133 4.71 7.99 21.68
C ARG A 133 3.29 8.28 21.25
N ARG A 134 2.43 8.62 22.21
CA ARG A 134 1.09 9.19 21.95
C ARG A 134 1.19 10.72 22.08
N ASP A 135 1.12 11.23 23.31
CA ASP A 135 1.44 12.61 23.67
C ASP A 135 2.82 12.69 24.35
N THR A 136 3.02 11.83 25.34
CA THR A 136 4.27 11.52 26.03
C THR A 136 4.85 10.19 25.54
N VAL A 137 6.14 9.95 25.80
CA VAL A 137 6.76 8.65 25.52
C VAL A 137 6.58 7.75 26.74
N GLU A 138 5.77 6.71 26.60
CA GLU A 138 5.45 5.77 27.68
C GLU A 138 5.72 4.33 27.24
N LYS A 139 5.99 3.45 28.21
CA LYS A 139 6.10 2.01 27.93
C LYS A 139 4.70 1.42 27.92
N GLU A 140 4.30 0.88 26.77
CA GLU A 140 3.06 0.13 26.61
C GLU A 140 3.39 -1.33 26.31
N VAL A 141 2.52 -2.23 26.76
CA VAL A 141 2.61 -3.65 26.46
C VAL A 141 1.90 -3.95 25.14
N ILE A 142 2.54 -4.78 24.32
CA ILE A 142 1.92 -5.46 23.18
C ILE A 142 1.73 -6.91 23.59
N TYR A 143 0.48 -7.35 23.67
CA TYR A 143 0.15 -8.76 23.85
C TYR A 143 0.20 -9.47 22.50
N VAL A 144 0.81 -10.64 22.44
CA VAL A 144 0.88 -11.48 21.25
C VAL A 144 0.30 -12.85 21.58
N VAL A 145 -0.61 -13.33 20.73
CA VAL A 145 -1.24 -14.64 20.83
C VAL A 145 -0.62 -15.55 19.77
N LEU A 146 0.01 -16.65 20.20
CA LEU A 146 0.55 -17.67 19.31
C LEU A 146 -0.20 -18.99 19.52
N GLY A 147 -0.71 -19.56 18.44
CA GLY A 147 -1.40 -20.84 18.43
C GLY A 147 -0.51 -21.94 17.88
N VAL A 148 -0.65 -23.14 18.45
CA VAL A 148 -0.14 -24.39 17.85
C VAL A 148 -1.34 -25.21 17.43
N ASN A 149 -1.48 -25.47 16.14
CA ASN A 149 -2.63 -26.20 15.62
C ASN A 149 -2.57 -27.71 15.95
N GLU A 150 -3.56 -28.48 15.49
CA GLU A 150 -3.63 -29.94 15.74
C GLU A 150 -2.49 -30.71 15.05
N GLU A 151 -1.91 -30.16 13.98
CA GLU A 151 -0.76 -30.73 13.27
C GLU A 151 0.60 -30.29 13.85
N GLY A 152 0.62 -29.44 14.88
CA GLY A 152 1.84 -28.97 15.53
C GLY A 152 2.49 -27.74 14.89
N TYR A 153 1.86 -27.11 13.90
CA TYR A 153 2.33 -25.85 13.31
C TYR A 153 2.03 -24.66 14.22
N ARG A 154 3.03 -23.79 14.34
CA ARG A 154 2.94 -22.54 15.11
C ARG A 154 2.55 -21.40 14.21
N GLU A 155 1.58 -20.61 14.63
CA GLU A 155 1.20 -19.36 13.95
C GLU A 155 0.86 -18.27 14.96
N ILE A 156 1.15 -17.02 14.61
CA ILE A 156 0.65 -15.87 15.37
C ILE A 156 -0.82 -15.70 14.99
N LEU A 157 -1.70 -15.77 15.99
CA LEU A 157 -3.15 -15.65 15.82
C LEU A 157 -3.58 -14.19 15.82
N ASP A 158 -3.13 -13.46 16.84
CA ASP A 158 -3.49 -12.07 17.03
C ASP A 158 -2.42 -11.29 17.83
N PHE A 159 -2.46 -9.96 17.80
CA PHE A 159 -1.74 -9.08 18.73
C PHE A 159 -2.62 -7.91 19.17
N PHE A 160 -2.37 -7.39 20.36
CA PHE A 160 -3.12 -6.26 20.91
C PHE A 160 -2.18 -5.24 21.54
N VAL A 161 -2.35 -3.97 21.18
CA VAL A 161 -1.58 -2.85 21.73
C VAL A 161 -2.40 -2.16 22.81
N GLY A 162 -1.94 -2.22 24.05
CA GLY A 162 -2.52 -1.45 25.15
C GLY A 162 -2.95 -2.30 26.34
N GLY A 163 -3.46 -1.59 27.35
CA GLY A 163 -3.91 -2.12 28.64
C GLY A 163 -3.08 -1.55 29.80
N LYS A 164 -3.68 -0.68 30.62
CA LYS A 164 -3.40 -0.75 32.06
C LYS A 164 -3.86 -2.13 32.51
N GLU A 165 -3.11 -2.80 33.37
CA GLU A 165 -3.56 -4.05 33.99
C GLU A 165 -5.00 -3.89 34.51
N SER A 166 -5.95 -4.47 33.78
CA SER A 166 -7.37 -4.44 34.11
C SER A 166 -7.96 -5.76 33.65
N ALA A 167 -8.65 -6.45 34.56
CA ALA A 167 -9.39 -7.67 34.23
C ALA A 167 -10.68 -7.39 33.43
N TYR A 168 -10.96 -6.11 33.15
CA TYR A 168 -12.08 -5.64 32.33
C TYR A 168 -11.51 -4.73 31.25
N GLY A 169 -11.73 -5.10 29.98
CA GLY A 169 -11.19 -4.41 28.81
C GLY A 169 -11.53 -2.93 28.71
#